data_AF-A0A3N5DS91-F1
#
_entry.id   AF-A0A3N5DS91-F1
#
_cell.length_a   1.000
_cell.length_b   1.000
_cell.length_c   1.000
_cell.angle_alpha   90.00
_cell.angle_beta   90.00
_cell.angle_gamma   90.00
#
_symmetry.space_group_name_H-M   'P 1'
#
loop_
_entity.id
_entity.type
_entity.pdbx_description
1 polymer ?
#
loop_
_entity_poly.entity_id
_entity_poly.type
_entity_poly.pdbx_seq_one_letter_code
_entity_poly.pdbx_strand_id
1 'polypeptide(L)'
;MGNNVVVLGTQWGDEGKGKIVDLLTERAKYVVRYQGGHNAGHTLVINGEKTVLHLIPSGILRDNVTSIIGNGVVLSPAALMKEMKELEDRGIPVRERLLLSEACPLILDYHVALDVAREKARGAKAIGTTGRGIGPAYEDKVARRGLRVGDLFDKATFADKLKEVLEYHNFQLVNFYKVEAVDYQKVLDDVMAVADILTSMVVDVSDLLDGARKRGDFIMFEGAQGTLLDIDHGTYPYVTSSNTTAGGVATGSGIGPRYVDYVLGIIKAYSTRVGAGPFPTELFDDVGEFLCKQGNEFGATTGRRRRTGWLDIVAVRRAVQINSLSGFCLTKLDVLDGLKEVKLCVGYRLPDGREVTTTPMAADDWEGIEPIYETMPGWSETTFGVKERSGLPQAALDYIKRIEELTDVPVDIISTGPDRSETMILRDPFDA
;
A
#
# COMPACT_ATOMS: atom_id res chain seq x y z
N MET A 1 -13.53 -16.56 -15.30
CA MET A 1 -14.35 -15.87 -14.29
C MET A 1 -13.63 -15.95 -12.96
N GLY A 2 -12.78 -14.95 -12.74
CA GLY A 2 -12.11 -14.74 -11.46
C GLY A 2 -13.07 -14.08 -10.47
N ASN A 3 -13.25 -14.70 -9.32
CA ASN A 3 -14.03 -14.13 -8.22
C ASN A 3 -13.15 -13.33 -7.26
N ASN A 4 -11.84 -13.59 -7.26
CA ASN A 4 -10.89 -13.05 -6.31
C ASN A 4 -9.84 -12.19 -7.02
N VAL A 5 -9.98 -10.87 -6.88
CA VAL A 5 -9.10 -9.89 -7.51
C VAL A 5 -8.18 -9.29 -6.45
N VAL A 6 -6.88 -9.25 -6.73
CA VAL A 6 -5.88 -8.59 -5.89
C VAL A 6 -5.50 -7.26 -6.52
N VAL A 7 -5.47 -6.19 -5.73
CA VAL A 7 -5.02 -4.86 -6.16
C VAL A 7 -3.80 -4.46 -5.34
N LEU A 8 -2.64 -4.32 -5.98
CA LEU A 8 -1.38 -3.97 -5.32
C LEU A 8 -0.56 -2.95 -6.12
N GLY A 9 0.37 -2.28 -5.45
CA GLY A 9 1.25 -1.30 -6.07
C GLY A 9 2.48 -1.96 -6.70
N THR A 10 2.84 -1.59 -7.91
CA THR A 10 3.96 -2.19 -8.65
C THR A 10 5.29 -1.47 -8.41
N GLN A 11 5.28 -0.34 -7.71
CA GLN A 11 6.44 0.54 -7.50
C GLN A 11 6.74 0.67 -5.99
N TRP A 12 7.01 1.89 -5.50
CA TRP A 12 7.30 2.19 -4.10
C TRP A 12 6.12 2.84 -3.35
N GLY A 13 4.89 2.44 -3.67
CA GLY A 13 3.69 3.05 -3.10
C GLY A 13 3.22 4.28 -3.87
N ASP A 14 2.09 4.85 -3.43
CA ASP A 14 1.49 6.06 -4.01
C ASP A 14 1.09 5.96 -5.51
N GLU A 15 0.75 4.76 -5.96
CA GLU A 15 0.33 4.49 -7.34
C GLU A 15 -1.16 4.77 -7.59
N GLY A 16 -1.93 5.17 -6.57
CA GLY A 16 -3.37 5.47 -6.70
C GLY A 16 -4.31 4.29 -6.46
N LYS A 17 -3.88 3.28 -5.70
CA LYS A 17 -4.66 2.07 -5.37
C LYS A 17 -6.07 2.34 -4.84
N GLY A 18 -6.21 3.28 -3.90
CA GLY A 18 -7.48 3.58 -3.24
C GLY A 18 -8.61 3.84 -4.24
N LYS A 19 -8.38 4.76 -5.21
CA LYS A 19 -9.36 5.07 -6.26
C LYS A 19 -9.81 3.82 -7.02
N ILE A 20 -8.88 2.93 -7.36
CA ILE A 20 -9.17 1.75 -8.17
C ILE A 20 -9.92 0.69 -7.37
N VAL A 21 -9.58 0.50 -6.10
CA VAL A 21 -10.36 -0.35 -5.19
C VAL A 21 -11.79 0.20 -5.06
N ASP A 22 -11.94 1.48 -4.78
CA ASP A 22 -13.25 2.12 -4.64
C ASP A 22 -14.12 2.05 -5.93
N LEU A 23 -13.49 2.11 -7.11
CA LEU A 23 -14.15 1.88 -8.40
C LEU A 23 -14.62 0.43 -8.54
N LEU A 24 -13.72 -0.54 -8.39
CA LEU A 24 -13.99 -1.96 -8.67
C LEU A 24 -14.87 -2.64 -7.60
N THR A 25 -14.94 -2.05 -6.40
CA THR A 25 -15.74 -2.58 -5.29
C THR A 25 -17.25 -2.43 -5.49
N GLU A 26 -17.69 -1.76 -6.56
CA GLU A 26 -19.10 -1.78 -6.97
C GLU A 26 -19.67 -3.19 -7.17
N ARG A 27 -18.81 -4.12 -7.59
CA ARG A 27 -19.19 -5.52 -7.85
C ARG A 27 -18.78 -6.47 -6.71
N ALA A 28 -17.87 -6.05 -5.84
CA ALA A 28 -17.35 -6.88 -4.77
C ALA A 28 -18.36 -7.01 -3.63
N LYS A 29 -18.36 -8.17 -2.95
CA LYS A 29 -19.07 -8.35 -1.68
C LYS A 29 -18.16 -8.10 -0.50
N TYR A 30 -16.88 -8.46 -0.63
CA TYR A 30 -15.89 -8.32 0.43
C TYR A 30 -14.68 -7.53 -0.06
N VAL A 31 -14.13 -6.67 0.81
CA VAL A 31 -12.86 -5.97 0.59
C VAL A 31 -11.93 -6.24 1.75
N VAL A 32 -10.78 -6.81 1.47
CA VAL A 32 -9.88 -7.36 2.48
C VAL A 32 -8.54 -6.66 2.45
N ARG A 33 -8.20 -5.95 3.53
CA ARG A 33 -6.82 -5.51 3.79
C ARG A 33 -6.05 -6.68 4.38
N TYR A 34 -4.94 -7.08 3.75
CA TYR A 34 -4.19 -8.26 4.15
C TYR A 34 -2.83 -7.97 4.80
N GLN A 35 -2.32 -6.73 4.72
CA GLN A 35 -1.02 -6.39 5.29
C GLN A 35 -0.91 -4.90 5.68
N GLY A 36 0.16 -4.60 6.40
CA GLY A 36 0.58 -3.25 6.76
C GLY A 36 -0.16 -2.81 8.00
N GLY A 37 -0.42 -1.52 8.11
CA GLY A 37 -1.28 -0.99 9.15
C GLY A 37 -1.84 0.35 8.72
N HIS A 38 -1.96 1.25 9.67
CA HIS A 38 -2.35 2.62 9.41
C HIS A 38 -1.22 3.44 8.75
N ASN A 39 -0.12 2.85 8.29
CA ASN A 39 0.90 3.55 7.48
C ASN A 39 0.52 3.70 6.00
N ALA A 40 -0.59 3.10 5.55
CA ALA A 40 -1.16 3.39 4.26
C ALA A 40 -1.88 4.75 4.26
N GLY A 41 -2.14 5.31 3.09
CA GLY A 41 -2.88 6.56 2.94
C GLY A 41 -3.61 6.58 1.61
N HIS A 42 -4.78 5.94 1.57
CA HIS A 42 -5.60 5.81 0.37
C HIS A 42 -6.56 6.98 0.28
N THR A 43 -6.31 7.87 -0.67
CA THR A 43 -7.20 9.00 -0.93
C THR A 43 -8.26 8.58 -1.93
N LEU A 44 -9.51 8.75 -1.56
CA LEU A 44 -10.70 8.56 -2.37
C LEU A 44 -11.33 9.92 -2.66
N VAL A 45 -11.76 10.14 -3.90
CA VAL A 45 -12.54 11.32 -4.29
C VAL A 45 -13.80 10.82 -4.96
N ILE A 46 -14.95 11.05 -4.32
CA ILE A 46 -16.27 10.61 -4.80
C ILE A 46 -17.15 11.85 -4.88
N ASN A 47 -17.62 12.20 -6.07
CA ASN A 47 -18.47 13.37 -6.31
C ASN A 47 -17.86 14.67 -5.74
N GLY A 48 -16.53 14.80 -5.82
CA GLY A 48 -15.79 15.94 -5.27
C GLY A 48 -15.50 15.88 -3.77
N GLU A 49 -16.03 14.90 -3.02
CA GLU A 49 -15.74 14.74 -1.59
C GLU A 49 -14.50 13.87 -1.39
N LYS A 50 -13.50 14.42 -0.70
CA LYS A 50 -12.22 13.76 -0.43
C LYS A 50 -12.28 13.00 0.89
N THR A 51 -12.03 11.69 0.86
CA THR A 51 -11.84 10.83 2.03
C THR A 51 -10.42 10.28 2.03
N VAL A 52 -9.73 10.29 3.17
CA VAL A 52 -8.42 9.63 3.30
C VAL A 52 -8.56 8.51 4.31
N LEU A 53 -8.27 7.29 3.86
CA LEU A 53 -8.30 6.09 4.69
C LEU A 53 -6.88 5.59 4.93
N HIS A 54 -6.64 5.01 6.11
CA HIS A 54 -5.33 4.51 6.54
C HIS A 54 -5.42 3.03 6.89
N LEU A 55 -6.35 2.65 7.75
CA LEU A 55 -6.49 1.29 8.24
C LEU A 55 -7.74 0.61 7.66
N ILE A 56 -8.85 1.34 7.62
CA ILE A 56 -10.12 0.83 7.11
C ILE A 56 -10.03 0.59 5.60
N PRO A 57 -10.47 -0.57 5.09
CA PRO A 57 -10.47 -0.86 3.65
C PRO A 57 -11.30 0.15 2.84
N SER A 58 -10.85 0.44 1.61
CA SER A 58 -11.46 1.46 0.74
C SER A 58 -12.90 1.16 0.31
N GLY A 59 -13.37 -0.08 0.49
CA GLY A 59 -14.77 -0.48 0.24
C GLY A 59 -15.78 0.06 1.24
N ILE A 60 -15.35 0.68 2.36
CA ILE A 60 -16.25 1.10 3.46
C ILE A 60 -17.35 2.10 3.04
N LEU A 61 -17.10 2.86 1.96
CA LEU A 61 -18.02 3.85 1.42
C LEU A 61 -19.12 3.24 0.53
N ARG A 62 -19.13 1.92 0.31
CA ARG A 62 -20.14 1.22 -0.49
C ARG A 62 -21.09 0.46 0.44
N ASP A 63 -22.39 0.60 0.21
CA ASP A 63 -23.42 0.09 1.14
C ASP A 63 -23.51 -1.43 1.21
N ASN A 64 -23.29 -2.12 0.10
CA ASN A 64 -23.44 -3.58 -0.02
C ASN A 64 -22.12 -4.34 0.18
N VAL A 65 -21.10 -3.67 0.70
CA VAL A 65 -19.73 -4.20 0.78
C VAL A 65 -19.32 -4.34 2.23
N THR A 66 -18.87 -5.54 2.60
CA THR A 66 -18.27 -5.80 3.90
C THR A 66 -16.76 -5.62 3.82
N SER A 67 -16.24 -4.70 4.61
CA SER A 67 -14.80 -4.45 4.74
C SER A 67 -14.21 -5.35 5.83
N ILE A 68 -13.06 -5.96 5.54
CA ILE A 68 -12.39 -6.90 6.44
C ILE A 68 -10.94 -6.47 6.64
N ILE A 69 -10.51 -6.43 7.91
CA ILE A 69 -9.09 -6.31 8.27
C ILE A 69 -8.57 -7.71 8.61
N GLY A 70 -7.77 -8.28 7.70
CA GLY A 70 -7.19 -9.61 7.82
C GLY A 70 -6.01 -9.69 8.79
N ASN A 71 -5.66 -10.90 9.21
CA ASN A 71 -4.67 -11.20 10.25
C ASN A 71 -3.23 -10.74 9.93
N GLY A 72 -2.94 -10.39 8.67
CA GLY A 72 -1.63 -9.84 8.30
C GLY A 72 -1.48 -8.37 8.64
N VAL A 73 -2.55 -7.64 8.97
CA VAL A 73 -2.53 -6.23 9.34
C VAL A 73 -2.13 -6.05 10.82
N VAL A 74 -1.18 -5.14 11.08
CA VAL A 74 -0.90 -4.63 12.43
C VAL A 74 -1.84 -3.46 12.75
N LEU A 75 -2.72 -3.67 13.73
CA LEU A 75 -3.89 -2.84 14.01
C LEU A 75 -3.59 -1.90 15.18
N SER A 76 -3.70 -0.58 14.99
CA SER A 76 -3.69 0.37 16.10
C SER A 76 -5.13 0.64 16.55
N PRO A 77 -5.53 0.30 17.78
CA PRO A 77 -6.86 0.61 18.29
C PRO A 77 -7.17 2.10 18.23
N ALA A 78 -6.22 2.95 18.62
CA ALA A 78 -6.37 4.40 18.61
C ALA A 78 -6.60 4.94 17.19
N ALA A 79 -5.81 4.48 16.21
CA ALA A 79 -5.98 4.89 14.82
C ALA A 79 -7.33 4.43 14.26
N LEU A 80 -7.74 3.18 14.55
CA LEU A 80 -9.02 2.64 14.12
C LEU A 80 -10.19 3.45 14.69
N MET A 81 -10.20 3.73 16.00
CA MET A 81 -11.28 4.51 16.61
C MET A 81 -11.38 5.92 16.03
N LYS A 82 -10.25 6.57 15.77
CA LYS A 82 -10.22 7.88 15.13
C LYS A 82 -10.84 7.83 13.74
N GLU A 83 -10.40 6.88 12.90
CA GLU A 83 -10.87 6.74 11.52
C GLU A 83 -12.36 6.34 11.46
N MET A 84 -12.81 5.44 12.36
CA MET A 84 -14.22 5.10 12.52
C MET A 84 -15.06 6.32 12.85
N LYS A 85 -14.64 7.12 13.84
CA LYS A 85 -15.38 8.32 14.25
C LYS A 85 -15.49 9.33 13.09
N GLU A 86 -14.39 9.59 12.39
CA GLU A 86 -14.37 10.55 11.26
C GLU A 86 -15.33 10.13 10.13
N LEU A 87 -15.49 8.83 9.90
CA LEU A 87 -16.42 8.28 8.90
C LEU A 87 -17.87 8.29 9.42
N GLU A 88 -18.08 7.92 10.68
CA GLU A 88 -19.41 7.90 11.30
C GLU A 88 -20.00 9.30 11.48
N ASP A 89 -19.17 10.30 11.78
CA ASP A 89 -19.55 11.73 11.81
C ASP A 89 -20.05 12.21 10.43
N ARG A 90 -19.66 11.51 9.35
CA ARG A 90 -20.10 11.74 7.96
C ARG A 90 -21.26 10.84 7.54
N GLY A 91 -21.82 10.06 8.46
CA GLY A 91 -22.97 9.18 8.21
C GLY A 91 -22.62 7.81 7.62
N ILE A 92 -21.34 7.41 7.59
CA ILE A 92 -20.94 6.08 7.15
C ILE A 92 -21.05 5.09 8.33
N PRO A 93 -21.89 4.04 8.25
CA PRO A 93 -22.11 3.12 9.36
C PRO A 93 -20.97 2.09 9.47
N VAL A 94 -19.80 2.53 9.93
CA VAL A 94 -18.58 1.71 9.91
C VAL A 94 -18.73 0.43 10.73
N ARG A 95 -19.31 0.51 11.94
CA ARG A 95 -19.53 -0.66 12.81
C ARG A 95 -20.42 -1.73 12.19
N GLU A 96 -21.27 -1.39 11.22
CA GLU A 96 -22.14 -2.35 10.53
C GLU A 96 -21.43 -3.04 9.36
N ARG A 97 -20.36 -2.43 8.83
CA ARG A 97 -19.69 -2.87 7.59
C ARG A 97 -18.29 -3.42 7.80
N LEU A 98 -17.68 -3.19 8.97
CA LEU A 98 -16.31 -3.56 9.26
C LEU A 98 -16.23 -4.84 10.12
N LEU A 99 -15.42 -5.78 9.67
CA LEU A 99 -15.06 -6.99 10.41
C LEU A 99 -13.55 -7.06 10.64
N LEU A 100 -13.15 -7.67 11.75
CA LEU A 100 -11.76 -7.81 12.17
C LEU A 100 -11.37 -9.28 12.33
N SER A 101 -10.13 -9.62 11.97
CA SER A 101 -9.52 -10.86 12.46
C SER A 101 -9.04 -10.68 13.90
N GLU A 102 -9.36 -11.64 14.77
CA GLU A 102 -8.76 -11.71 16.11
C GLU A 102 -7.22 -11.89 16.08
N ALA A 103 -6.67 -12.37 14.96
CA ALA A 103 -5.25 -12.66 14.84
C ALA A 103 -4.40 -11.44 14.45
N CYS A 104 -5.01 -10.27 14.24
CA CYS A 104 -4.30 -9.00 14.01
C CYS A 104 -3.44 -8.63 15.23
N PRO A 105 -2.11 -8.44 15.10
CA PRO A 105 -1.30 -7.89 16.17
C PRO A 105 -1.69 -6.44 16.47
N LEU A 106 -1.56 -6.03 17.73
CA LEU A 106 -1.87 -4.69 18.18
C LEU A 106 -0.64 -3.78 18.11
N ILE A 107 -0.82 -2.59 17.55
CA ILE A 107 0.11 -1.46 17.69
C ILE A 107 -0.35 -0.64 18.89
N LEU A 108 0.59 -0.36 19.79
CA LEU A 108 0.40 0.32 21.06
C LEU A 108 1.52 1.35 21.23
N ASP A 109 1.40 2.24 22.21
CA ASP A 109 2.27 3.42 22.37
C ASP A 109 3.77 3.08 22.38
N TYR A 110 4.16 1.96 23.00
CA TYR A 110 5.56 1.53 23.04
C TYR A 110 6.12 1.16 21.66
N HIS A 111 5.30 0.67 20.74
CA HIS A 111 5.72 0.43 19.36
C HIS A 111 6.03 1.74 18.64
N VAL A 112 5.23 2.78 18.85
CA VAL A 112 5.46 4.12 18.27
C VAL A 112 6.73 4.73 18.85
N ALA A 113 6.91 4.65 20.17
CA ALA A 113 8.12 5.13 20.85
C ALA A 113 9.38 4.43 20.32
N LEU A 114 9.34 3.11 20.13
CA LEU A 114 10.45 2.33 19.58
C LEU A 114 10.77 2.70 18.12
N ASP A 115 9.76 2.89 17.28
CA ASP A 115 9.93 3.27 15.87
C ASP A 115 10.69 4.60 15.77
N VAL A 116 10.24 5.61 16.52
CA VAL A 116 10.87 6.92 16.59
C VAL A 116 12.29 6.85 17.16
N ALA A 117 12.49 6.10 18.26
CA ALA A 117 13.80 5.94 18.89
C ALA A 117 14.82 5.27 17.95
N ARG A 118 14.40 4.23 17.22
CA ARG A 118 15.25 3.50 16.26
C ARG A 118 15.61 4.36 15.06
N GLU A 119 14.66 5.10 14.50
CA GLU A 119 14.95 6.04 13.41
C GLU A 119 15.94 7.12 13.83
N LYS A 120 15.77 7.69 15.03
CA LYS A 120 16.71 8.66 15.58
C LYS A 120 18.11 8.05 15.75
N ALA A 121 18.19 6.82 16.27
CA ALA A 121 19.45 6.11 16.47
C ALA A 121 20.18 5.76 15.16
N ARG A 122 19.45 5.56 14.05
CA ARG A 122 20.03 5.31 12.72
C ARG A 122 20.66 6.56 12.09
N GLY A 123 20.33 7.76 12.57
CA GLY A 123 20.92 9.02 12.10
C GLY A 123 20.80 9.19 10.59
N ALA A 124 21.92 9.39 9.89
CA ALA A 124 21.95 9.57 8.44
C ALA A 124 21.47 8.34 7.64
N LYS A 125 21.42 7.15 8.27
CA LYS A 125 20.92 5.90 7.68
C LYS A 125 19.47 5.59 8.08
N ALA A 126 18.73 6.60 8.55
CA ALA A 126 17.31 6.43 8.85
C ALA A 126 16.56 5.94 7.61
N ILE A 127 15.59 5.06 7.82
CA ILE A 127 14.80 4.47 6.73
C ILE A 127 13.83 5.52 6.16
N GLY A 128 13.36 6.42 7.01
CA GLY A 128 12.27 7.34 6.74
C GLY A 128 10.92 6.71 7.06
N THR A 129 10.80 5.97 8.17
CA THR A 129 9.54 5.32 8.55
C THR A 129 8.41 6.33 8.75
N THR A 130 7.18 5.84 8.83
CA THR A 130 6.00 6.67 9.12
C THR A 130 5.90 7.07 10.59
N GLY A 131 6.76 6.54 11.48
CA GLY A 131 6.70 6.79 12.93
C GLY A 131 5.39 6.28 13.56
N ARG A 132 4.86 5.17 13.04
CA ARG A 132 3.54 4.62 13.40
C ARG A 132 3.63 3.29 14.14
N GLY A 133 4.84 2.82 14.46
CA GLY A 133 5.03 1.57 15.20
C GLY A 133 4.83 0.30 14.37
N ILE A 134 4.80 0.41 13.04
CA ILE A 134 4.55 -0.73 12.14
C ILE A 134 5.64 -1.79 12.28
N GLY A 135 6.91 -1.38 12.15
CA GLY A 135 8.05 -2.29 12.24
C GLY A 135 8.12 -2.98 13.60
N PRO A 136 8.14 -2.23 14.72
CA PRO A 136 8.13 -2.83 16.06
C PRO A 136 6.98 -3.81 16.31
N ALA A 137 5.76 -3.54 15.82
CA ALA A 137 4.65 -4.47 15.97
C ALA A 137 4.83 -5.77 15.17
N TYR A 138 5.40 -5.70 13.96
CA TYR A 138 5.77 -6.90 13.20
C TYR A 138 6.92 -7.68 13.85
N GLU A 139 7.90 -7.00 14.43
CA GLU A 139 8.98 -7.63 15.22
C GLU A 139 8.40 -8.45 16.38
N ASP A 140 7.48 -7.86 17.14
CA ASP A 140 6.83 -8.51 18.28
C ASP A 140 5.98 -9.72 17.87
N LYS A 141 5.26 -9.62 16.74
CA LYS A 141 4.53 -10.74 16.13
C LYS A 141 5.48 -11.90 15.84
N VAL A 142 6.57 -11.66 15.11
CA VAL A 142 7.51 -12.71 14.70
C VAL A 142 8.27 -13.28 15.90
N ALA A 143 8.57 -12.45 16.90
CA ALA A 143 9.18 -12.86 18.17
C ALA A 143 8.23 -13.63 19.10
N ARG A 144 6.93 -13.75 18.75
CA ARG A 144 5.87 -14.38 19.56
C ARG A 144 5.70 -13.75 20.94
N ARG A 145 5.98 -12.46 21.06
CA ARG A 145 5.73 -11.67 22.29
C ARG A 145 4.56 -10.70 22.13
N GLY A 146 4.17 -10.38 20.89
CA GLY A 146 3.14 -9.38 20.62
C GLY A 146 1.75 -9.78 21.09
N LEU A 147 0.94 -8.76 21.40
CA LEU A 147 -0.49 -8.87 21.68
C LEU A 147 -1.29 -8.87 20.38
N ARG A 148 -2.43 -9.56 20.36
CA ARG A 148 -3.38 -9.60 19.24
C ARG A 148 -4.78 -9.19 19.70
N VAL A 149 -5.66 -8.87 18.75
CA VAL A 149 -7.07 -8.54 19.04
C VAL A 149 -7.74 -9.64 19.87
N GLY A 150 -7.45 -10.92 19.61
CA GLY A 150 -8.00 -12.05 20.36
C GLY A 150 -7.58 -12.10 21.83
N ASP A 151 -6.46 -11.48 22.21
CA ASP A 151 -6.07 -11.39 23.62
C ASP A 151 -7.04 -10.50 24.42
N LEU A 152 -7.81 -9.62 23.76
CA LEU A 152 -8.79 -8.74 24.40
C LEU A 152 -10.05 -9.45 24.93
N PHE A 153 -10.29 -10.70 24.52
CA PHE A 153 -11.40 -11.49 25.04
C PHE A 153 -11.23 -11.84 26.53
N ASP A 154 -9.99 -11.91 27.03
CA ASP A 154 -9.68 -12.09 28.44
C ASP A 154 -8.91 -10.88 28.97
N LYS A 155 -9.65 -9.93 29.56
CA LYS A 155 -9.10 -8.67 30.06
C LYS A 155 -8.03 -8.86 31.14
N ALA A 156 -8.12 -9.91 31.96
CA ALA A 156 -7.14 -10.19 33.01
C ALA A 156 -5.84 -10.69 32.39
N THR A 157 -5.94 -11.70 31.52
CA THR A 157 -4.77 -12.23 30.79
C THR A 157 -4.13 -11.17 29.90
N PHE A 158 -4.91 -10.28 29.28
CA PHE A 158 -4.38 -9.17 28.50
C PHE A 158 -3.49 -8.24 29.35
N ALA A 159 -3.95 -7.87 30.55
CA ALA A 159 -3.20 -7.01 31.45
C ALA A 159 -1.84 -7.63 31.84
N ASP A 160 -1.84 -8.92 32.18
CA ASP A 160 -0.61 -9.65 32.51
C ASP A 160 0.38 -9.68 31.34
N LYS A 161 -0.10 -10.05 30.13
CA LYS A 161 0.74 -10.07 28.92
C LYS A 161 1.26 -8.68 28.56
N LEU A 162 0.42 -7.64 28.66
CA LEU A 162 0.83 -6.26 28.41
C LEU A 162 1.94 -5.84 29.34
N LYS A 163 1.85 -6.20 30.62
CA LYS A 163 2.86 -5.86 31.63
C LYS A 163 4.22 -6.46 31.27
N GLU A 164 4.27 -7.73 30.91
CA GLU A 164 5.52 -8.42 30.52
C GLU A 164 6.16 -7.80 29.28
N VAL A 165 5.38 -7.55 28.23
CA VAL A 165 5.86 -6.95 26.98
C VAL A 165 6.37 -5.53 27.19
N LEU A 166 5.64 -4.75 27.98
CA LEU A 166 5.96 -3.36 28.23
C LEU A 166 7.16 -3.21 29.17
N GLU A 167 7.36 -4.12 30.14
CA GLU A 167 8.60 -4.20 30.92
C GLU A 167 9.82 -4.42 30.01
N TYR A 168 9.73 -5.38 29.10
CA TYR A 168 10.79 -5.66 28.12
C TYR A 168 11.14 -4.44 27.26
N HIS A 169 10.13 -3.76 26.71
CA HIS A 169 10.34 -2.61 25.83
C HIS A 169 10.77 -1.35 26.59
N ASN A 170 10.23 -1.10 27.79
CA ASN A 170 10.67 0.02 28.63
C ASN A 170 12.13 -0.13 29.06
N PHE A 171 12.59 -1.35 29.35
CA PHE A 171 14.00 -1.59 29.59
C PHE A 171 14.85 -1.12 28.39
N GLN A 172 14.44 -1.45 27.16
CA GLN A 172 15.15 -1.03 25.95
C GLN A 172 15.06 0.50 25.75
N LEU A 173 13.88 1.09 25.87
CA LEU A 173 13.65 2.53 25.70
C LEU A 173 14.50 3.37 26.67
N VAL A 174 14.46 3.06 27.96
CA VAL A 174 15.17 3.81 29.01
C VAL A 174 16.66 3.52 28.98
N ASN A 175 17.04 2.24 29.00
CA ASN A 175 18.43 1.87 29.26
C ASN A 175 19.30 1.87 28.00
N PHE A 176 18.74 1.58 26.83
CA PHE A 176 19.49 1.57 25.57
C PHE A 176 19.28 2.86 24.79
N TYR A 177 18.02 3.22 24.47
CA TYR A 177 17.71 4.38 23.63
C TYR A 177 17.71 5.73 24.38
N LYS A 178 17.74 5.71 25.71
CA LYS A 178 17.74 6.91 26.56
C LYS A 178 16.53 7.81 26.31
N VAL A 179 15.36 7.21 26.11
CA VAL A 179 14.07 7.89 26.00
C VAL A 179 13.15 7.51 27.15
N GLU A 180 12.08 8.26 27.34
CA GLU A 180 11.13 8.03 28.43
C GLU A 180 10.45 6.67 28.32
N ALA A 181 10.18 6.07 29.49
CA ALA A 181 9.36 4.87 29.58
C ALA A 181 7.91 5.20 29.18
N VAL A 182 7.25 4.25 28.53
CA VAL A 182 5.80 4.30 28.28
C VAL A 182 5.07 3.84 29.54
N ASP A 183 4.04 4.58 29.93
CA ASP A 183 3.23 4.25 31.12
C ASP A 183 2.32 3.04 30.85
N TYR A 184 2.51 1.98 31.63
CA TYR A 184 1.70 0.77 31.60
C TYR A 184 0.21 1.07 31.82
N GLN A 185 -0.11 1.86 32.85
CA GLN A 185 -1.50 2.03 33.27
C GLN A 185 -2.28 2.80 32.21
N LYS A 186 -1.67 3.88 31.67
CA LYS A 186 -2.23 4.60 30.54
C LYS A 186 -2.53 3.67 29.35
N VAL A 187 -1.58 2.84 28.91
CA VAL A 187 -1.77 1.95 27.77
C VAL A 187 -2.88 0.94 28.03
N LEU A 188 -2.93 0.37 29.24
CA LEU A 188 -3.99 -0.56 29.63
C LEU A 188 -5.36 0.12 29.59
N ASP A 189 -5.49 1.29 30.21
CA ASP A 189 -6.76 2.03 30.28
C ASP A 189 -7.25 2.43 28.88
N ASP A 190 -6.35 2.95 28.04
CA ASP A 190 -6.66 3.35 26.66
C ASP A 190 -7.18 2.16 25.83
N VAL A 191 -6.56 0.98 25.97
CA VAL A 191 -6.99 -0.22 25.25
C VAL A 191 -8.29 -0.78 25.82
N MET A 192 -8.44 -0.83 27.14
CA MET A 192 -9.65 -1.34 27.79
C MET A 192 -10.88 -0.52 27.46
N ALA A 193 -10.72 0.80 27.25
CA ALA A 193 -11.81 1.67 26.83
C ALA A 193 -12.41 1.32 25.46
N VAL A 194 -11.66 0.60 24.61
CA VAL A 194 -12.07 0.27 23.23
C VAL A 194 -12.16 -1.24 22.97
N ALA A 195 -11.78 -2.06 23.95
CA ALA A 195 -11.69 -3.52 23.81
C ALA A 195 -13.01 -4.14 23.33
N ASP A 196 -14.13 -3.77 23.96
CA ASP A 196 -15.44 -4.33 23.63
C ASP A 196 -15.93 -3.93 22.23
N ILE A 197 -15.51 -2.76 21.73
CA ILE A 197 -15.78 -2.34 20.35
C ILE A 197 -15.03 -3.27 19.39
N LEU A 198 -13.73 -3.49 19.62
CA LEU A 198 -12.92 -4.34 18.75
C LEU A 198 -13.42 -5.78 18.73
N THR A 199 -13.65 -6.37 19.90
CA THR A 199 -14.09 -7.78 20.02
C THR A 199 -15.48 -8.00 19.44
N SER A 200 -16.36 -7.00 19.45
CA SER A 200 -17.69 -7.10 18.82
C SER A 200 -17.66 -7.22 17.29
N MET A 201 -16.57 -6.80 16.64
CA MET A 201 -16.41 -6.86 15.18
C MET A 201 -15.60 -8.08 14.73
N VAL A 202 -15.17 -8.94 15.66
CA VAL A 202 -14.31 -10.10 15.34
C VAL A 202 -15.09 -11.18 14.60
N VAL A 203 -14.47 -11.73 13.55
CA VAL A 203 -14.92 -12.93 12.85
C VAL A 203 -13.75 -13.86 12.53
N ASP A 204 -14.04 -15.14 12.27
CA ASP A 204 -13.09 -16.02 11.59
C ASP A 204 -13.03 -15.66 10.10
N VAL A 205 -12.04 -14.84 9.75
CA VAL A 205 -11.83 -14.37 8.39
C VAL A 205 -11.52 -15.52 7.43
N SER A 206 -10.77 -16.55 7.85
CA SER A 206 -10.36 -17.62 6.93
C SER A 206 -11.57 -18.47 6.52
N ASP A 207 -12.41 -18.82 7.49
CA ASP A 207 -13.67 -19.54 7.25
C ASP A 207 -14.65 -18.70 6.41
N LEU A 208 -14.78 -17.41 6.74
CA LEU A 208 -15.63 -16.48 5.98
C LEU A 208 -15.23 -16.40 4.50
N LEU A 209 -13.93 -16.27 4.21
CA LEU A 209 -13.42 -16.16 2.83
C LEU A 209 -13.54 -17.48 2.06
N ASP A 210 -13.31 -18.65 2.68
CA ASP A 210 -13.58 -19.93 2.01
C ASP A 210 -15.08 -20.13 1.77
N GLY A 211 -15.94 -19.73 2.70
CA GLY A 211 -17.38 -19.70 2.52
C GLY A 211 -17.81 -18.80 1.37
N ALA A 212 -17.25 -17.60 1.27
CA ALA A 212 -17.49 -16.65 0.17
C ALA A 212 -17.07 -17.23 -1.18
N ARG A 213 -15.88 -17.84 -1.26
CA ARG A 213 -15.39 -18.55 -2.44
C ARG A 213 -16.36 -19.65 -2.87
N LYS A 214 -16.86 -20.49 -1.95
CA LYS A 214 -17.82 -21.56 -2.25
C LYS A 214 -19.15 -21.05 -2.81
N ARG A 215 -19.58 -19.85 -2.41
CA ARG A 215 -20.79 -19.18 -2.91
C ARG A 215 -20.58 -18.45 -4.23
N GLY A 216 -19.34 -18.31 -4.70
CA GLY A 216 -19.00 -17.49 -5.86
C GLY A 216 -19.11 -15.99 -5.59
N ASP A 217 -19.02 -15.58 -4.32
CA ASP A 217 -18.99 -14.16 -3.95
C ASP A 217 -17.71 -13.50 -4.51
N PHE A 218 -17.80 -12.24 -4.92
CA PHE A 218 -16.64 -11.47 -5.37
C PHE A 218 -15.85 -10.89 -4.19
N ILE A 219 -14.55 -11.14 -4.17
CA ILE A 219 -13.63 -10.71 -3.12
C ILE A 219 -12.53 -9.85 -3.74
N MET A 220 -12.35 -8.65 -3.18
CA MET A 220 -11.27 -7.74 -3.54
C MET A 220 -10.23 -7.72 -2.42
N PHE A 221 -8.97 -7.97 -2.74
CA PHE A 221 -7.86 -7.83 -1.80
C PHE A 221 -7.14 -6.51 -2.04
N GLU A 222 -7.14 -5.65 -1.02
CA GLU A 222 -6.54 -4.33 -1.06
C GLU A 222 -5.13 -4.38 -0.47
N GLY A 223 -4.13 -4.22 -1.34
CA GLY A 223 -2.74 -4.05 -0.97
C GLY A 223 -2.44 -2.64 -0.49
N ALA A 224 -1.53 -2.52 0.46
CA ALA A 224 -0.93 -1.26 0.88
C ALA A 224 0.54 -1.17 0.40
N GLN A 225 1.12 0.03 0.42
CA GLN A 225 2.49 0.29 -0.06
C GLN A 225 2.69 -0.17 -1.52
N GLY A 226 3.87 -0.65 -1.89
CA GLY A 226 4.16 -1.14 -3.24
C GLY A 226 5.21 -2.24 -3.20
N THR A 227 5.29 -2.98 -4.29
CA THR A 227 6.15 -4.15 -4.50
C THR A 227 7.60 -3.91 -4.06
N LEU A 228 8.19 -2.77 -4.41
CA LEU A 228 9.61 -2.50 -4.14
C LEU A 228 9.87 -2.01 -2.70
N LEU A 229 8.82 -1.96 -1.88
CA LEU A 229 8.88 -1.80 -0.43
C LEU A 229 8.59 -3.11 0.31
N ASP A 230 8.46 -4.24 -0.38
CA ASP A 230 8.30 -5.56 0.23
C ASP A 230 9.51 -5.88 1.13
N ILE A 231 9.28 -6.49 2.29
CA ILE A 231 10.36 -6.82 3.24
C ILE A 231 11.38 -7.81 2.68
N ASP A 232 10.98 -8.70 1.78
CA ASP A 232 11.83 -9.74 1.18
C ASP A 232 12.32 -9.34 -0.22
N HIS A 233 11.46 -8.71 -1.01
CA HIS A 233 11.69 -8.45 -2.43
C HIS A 233 11.92 -6.98 -2.78
N GLY A 234 11.79 -6.08 -1.81
CA GLY A 234 12.03 -4.66 -1.97
C GLY A 234 13.50 -4.27 -1.81
N THR A 235 13.76 -2.96 -1.86
CA THR A 235 15.12 -2.39 -1.73
C THR A 235 15.60 -2.38 -0.27
N TYR A 236 15.76 -3.55 0.35
CA TYR A 236 16.11 -3.69 1.75
C TYR A 236 17.45 -2.99 2.08
N PRO A 237 17.56 -2.21 3.18
CA PRO A 237 16.62 -2.09 4.29
C PRO A 237 15.56 -0.99 4.14
N TYR A 238 15.53 -0.28 3.01
CA TYR A 238 14.60 0.84 2.78
C TYR A 238 13.24 0.32 2.28
N VAL A 239 12.59 -0.47 3.12
CA VAL A 239 11.36 -1.21 2.85
C VAL A 239 10.39 -1.06 4.02
N THR A 240 9.15 -1.55 3.86
CA THR A 240 8.27 -1.76 5.00
C THR A 240 8.52 -3.13 5.64
N SER A 241 7.86 -3.42 6.76
CA SER A 241 8.12 -4.63 7.57
C SER A 241 7.15 -5.78 7.28
N SER A 242 6.54 -5.76 6.11
CA SER A 242 5.53 -6.74 5.66
C SER A 242 5.71 -7.06 4.19
N ASN A 243 5.17 -8.20 3.76
CA ASN A 243 5.08 -8.50 2.35
C ASN A 243 4.00 -7.64 1.71
N THR A 244 4.40 -6.84 0.72
CA THR A 244 3.51 -5.98 -0.06
C THR A 244 3.08 -6.65 -1.36
N THR A 245 3.75 -7.76 -1.72
CA THR A 245 3.46 -8.59 -2.88
C THR A 245 2.18 -9.42 -2.75
N ALA A 246 1.69 -9.96 -3.87
CA ALA A 246 0.47 -10.77 -3.95
C ALA A 246 0.52 -12.02 -3.05
N GLY A 247 1.70 -12.58 -2.80
CA GLY A 247 1.87 -13.70 -1.87
C GLY A 247 1.40 -13.38 -0.44
N GLY A 248 1.43 -12.11 -0.05
CA GLY A 248 0.91 -11.63 1.23
C GLY A 248 -0.61 -11.79 1.39
N VAL A 249 -1.35 -11.96 0.29
CA VAL A 249 -2.81 -12.16 0.33
C VAL A 249 -3.15 -13.44 1.07
N ALA A 250 -2.51 -14.55 0.72
CA ALA A 250 -2.78 -15.85 1.34
C ALA A 250 -2.38 -15.84 2.82
N THR A 251 -1.17 -15.38 3.15
CA THR A 251 -0.66 -15.38 4.52
C THR A 251 -1.35 -14.35 5.43
N GLY A 252 -1.83 -13.25 4.85
CA GLY A 252 -2.43 -12.13 5.56
C GLY A 252 -3.96 -12.16 5.68
N SER A 253 -4.64 -13.09 4.99
CA SER A 253 -6.10 -13.26 5.07
C SER A 253 -6.55 -14.69 5.35
N GLY A 254 -5.69 -15.69 5.13
CA GLY A 254 -6.01 -17.10 5.27
C GLY A 254 -6.64 -17.76 4.05
N ILE A 255 -6.84 -17.02 2.94
CA ILE A 255 -7.28 -17.63 1.68
C ILE A 255 -6.20 -18.55 1.11
N GLY A 256 -6.60 -19.70 0.57
CA GLY A 256 -5.67 -20.60 -0.11
C GLY A 256 -5.01 -19.94 -1.33
N PRO A 257 -3.69 -20.09 -1.55
CA PRO A 257 -2.98 -19.37 -2.62
C PRO A 257 -3.42 -19.73 -4.03
N ARG A 258 -4.07 -20.90 -4.21
CA ARG A 258 -4.63 -21.34 -5.51
C ARG A 258 -5.91 -20.61 -5.90
N TYR A 259 -6.44 -19.74 -5.04
CA TYR A 259 -7.70 -19.03 -5.25
C TYR A 259 -7.50 -17.54 -5.52
N VAL A 260 -6.27 -17.11 -5.82
CA VAL A 260 -6.03 -15.77 -6.38
C VAL A 260 -6.22 -15.89 -7.89
N ASP A 261 -7.31 -15.30 -8.40
CA ASP A 261 -7.73 -15.50 -9.78
C ASP A 261 -7.13 -14.47 -10.74
N TYR A 262 -7.03 -13.21 -10.29
CA TYR A 262 -6.49 -12.10 -11.07
C TYR A 262 -5.69 -11.15 -10.17
N VAL A 263 -4.48 -10.79 -10.59
CA VAL A 263 -3.63 -9.81 -9.87
C VAL A 263 -3.49 -8.54 -10.70
N LEU A 264 -4.18 -7.48 -10.28
CA LEU A 264 -4.13 -6.16 -10.87
C LEU A 264 -2.96 -5.34 -10.27
N GLY A 265 -1.97 -5.06 -11.10
CA GLY A 265 -0.88 -4.17 -10.76
C GLY A 265 -1.26 -2.71 -10.98
N ILE A 266 -1.30 -1.90 -9.93
CA ILE A 266 -1.45 -0.45 -10.08
C ILE A 266 -0.07 0.14 -10.39
N ILE A 267 0.06 0.70 -11.58
CA ILE A 267 1.28 1.31 -12.11
C ILE A 267 1.00 2.80 -12.36
N LYS A 268 1.82 3.67 -11.79
CA LYS A 268 1.75 5.09 -12.12
C LYS A 268 2.58 5.37 -13.38
N ALA A 269 2.14 6.30 -14.22
CA ALA A 269 2.83 6.70 -15.47
C ALA A 269 4.24 7.29 -15.25
N TYR A 270 4.64 7.49 -14.00
CA TYR A 270 5.97 7.91 -13.58
C TYR A 270 6.24 7.32 -12.20
N SER A 271 7.47 7.44 -11.72
CA SER A 271 7.87 6.84 -10.45
C SER A 271 7.87 7.87 -9.33
N THR A 272 7.53 7.43 -8.12
CA THR A 272 7.76 8.22 -6.90
C THR A 272 8.25 7.36 -5.76
N ARG A 273 8.94 8.00 -4.81
CA ARG A 273 9.35 7.35 -3.57
C ARG A 273 9.22 8.30 -2.37
N VAL A 274 8.66 7.79 -1.28
CA VAL A 274 8.69 8.45 0.04
C VAL A 274 9.81 7.82 0.87
N GLY A 275 10.54 8.65 1.62
CA GLY A 275 11.64 8.18 2.46
C GLY A 275 12.92 7.89 1.67
N ALA A 276 13.90 7.33 2.37
CA ALA A 276 15.23 7.07 1.84
C ALA A 276 15.24 5.83 0.91
N GLY A 277 16.43 5.50 0.41
CA GLY A 277 16.71 4.32 -0.42
C GLY A 277 16.85 4.60 -1.91
N PRO A 278 17.33 3.61 -2.67
CA PRO A 278 17.74 3.80 -4.05
C PRO A 278 16.56 4.13 -4.96
N PHE A 279 16.79 5.03 -5.91
CA PHE A 279 15.80 5.44 -6.89
C PHE A 279 16.49 5.81 -8.21
N PRO A 280 16.84 4.82 -9.06
CA PRO A 280 17.69 5.05 -10.22
C PRO A 280 17.17 6.09 -11.20
N THR A 281 15.84 6.18 -11.34
CA THR A 281 15.19 7.10 -12.28
C THR A 281 14.82 8.45 -11.66
N GLU A 282 15.31 8.75 -10.45
CA GLU A 282 15.04 10.03 -9.77
C GLU A 282 15.51 11.23 -10.60
N LEU A 283 14.69 12.27 -10.64
CA LEU A 283 14.94 13.50 -11.38
C LEU A 283 15.20 14.67 -10.44
N PHE A 284 16.27 15.40 -10.73
CA PHE A 284 16.71 16.59 -10.00
C PHE A 284 16.62 17.87 -10.86
N ASP A 285 15.87 17.81 -11.95
CA ASP A 285 15.70 18.88 -12.94
C ASP A 285 14.26 19.43 -12.95
N ASP A 286 14.00 20.37 -13.87
CA ASP A 286 12.70 21.01 -14.05
C ASP A 286 11.57 20.00 -14.34
N VAL A 287 11.90 18.86 -14.96
CA VAL A 287 10.91 17.80 -15.21
C VAL A 287 10.56 17.10 -13.91
N GLY A 288 11.54 16.81 -13.06
CA GLY A 288 11.30 16.29 -11.71
C GLY A 288 10.38 17.21 -10.89
N GLU A 289 10.61 18.52 -10.93
CA GLU A 289 9.76 19.52 -10.27
C GLU A 289 8.36 19.58 -10.89
N PHE A 290 8.26 19.55 -12.21
CA PHE A 290 7.00 19.49 -12.95
C PHE A 290 6.14 18.30 -12.52
N LEU A 291 6.72 17.08 -12.52
CA LEU A 291 6.01 15.86 -12.08
C LEU A 291 5.54 15.98 -10.63
N CYS A 292 6.37 16.55 -9.75
CA CYS A 292 6.03 16.73 -8.35
C CYS A 292 4.84 17.68 -8.17
N LYS A 293 4.84 18.80 -8.90
CA LYS A 293 3.80 19.82 -8.83
C LYS A 293 2.50 19.35 -9.48
N GLN A 294 2.55 18.87 -10.72
CA GLN A 294 1.36 18.41 -11.45
C GLN A 294 0.74 17.17 -10.81
N GLY A 295 1.57 16.26 -10.31
CA GLY A 295 1.12 15.07 -9.61
C GLY A 295 0.58 15.28 -8.20
N ASN A 296 0.66 16.51 -7.66
CA ASN A 296 0.39 16.82 -6.25
C ASN A 296 1.12 15.84 -5.30
N GLU A 297 2.41 15.64 -5.53
CA GLU A 297 3.20 14.57 -4.91
C GLU A 297 3.71 14.95 -3.51
N PHE A 298 2.74 15.29 -2.64
CA PHE A 298 2.92 15.54 -1.22
C PHE A 298 2.10 14.52 -0.43
N GLY A 299 2.73 13.85 0.54
CA GLY A 299 2.08 12.79 1.30
C GLY A 299 0.85 13.29 2.06
N ALA A 300 -0.31 12.67 1.83
CA ALA A 300 -1.58 13.07 2.45
C ALA A 300 -1.59 13.00 3.98
N THR A 301 -0.65 12.23 4.55
CA THR A 301 -0.55 11.99 5.99
C THR A 301 0.56 12.78 6.66
N THR A 302 1.76 12.70 6.10
CA THR A 302 2.97 13.30 6.69
C THR A 302 3.28 14.67 6.11
N GLY A 303 2.62 15.08 5.03
CA GLY A 303 2.98 16.26 4.24
C GLY A 303 4.32 16.15 3.51
N ARG A 304 5.03 15.01 3.62
CA ARG A 304 6.38 14.85 3.05
C ARG A 304 6.31 14.91 1.53
N ARG A 305 7.17 15.76 0.94
CA ARG A 305 7.42 15.80 -0.50
C ARG A 305 7.95 14.44 -0.95
N ARG A 306 7.35 13.87 -1.98
CA ARG A 306 7.84 12.64 -2.64
C ARG A 306 8.96 13.00 -3.61
N ARG A 307 9.91 12.07 -3.75
CA ARG A 307 10.88 12.09 -4.84
C ARG A 307 10.17 11.65 -6.12
N THR A 308 10.49 12.24 -7.26
CA THR A 308 9.85 11.97 -8.56
C THR A 308 10.88 11.52 -9.58
N GLY A 309 10.47 10.68 -10.52
CA GLY A 309 11.35 10.13 -11.53
C GLY A 309 10.58 9.55 -12.70
N TRP A 310 11.28 9.23 -13.80
CA TRP A 310 10.68 8.55 -14.93
C TRP A 310 10.17 7.16 -14.56
N LEU A 311 9.23 6.62 -15.35
CA LEU A 311 8.76 5.25 -15.16
C LEU A 311 9.91 4.26 -15.38
N ASP A 312 10.06 3.36 -14.42
CA ASP A 312 11.12 2.37 -14.39
C ASP A 312 10.60 0.99 -14.79
N ILE A 313 10.83 0.60 -16.05
CA ILE A 313 10.34 -0.67 -16.59
C ILE A 313 11.20 -1.85 -16.14
N VAL A 314 12.46 -1.63 -15.76
CA VAL A 314 13.30 -2.68 -15.15
C VAL A 314 12.70 -3.08 -13.80
N ALA A 315 12.33 -2.09 -13.00
CA ALA A 315 11.71 -2.30 -11.70
C ALA A 315 10.28 -2.86 -11.81
N VAL A 316 9.49 -2.39 -12.77
CA VAL A 316 8.13 -2.92 -13.01
C VAL A 316 8.16 -4.38 -13.50
N ARG A 317 9.09 -4.77 -14.38
CA ARG A 317 9.24 -6.18 -14.79
C ARG A 317 9.53 -7.11 -13.61
N ARG A 318 10.31 -6.65 -12.63
CA ARG A 318 10.48 -7.38 -11.36
C ARG A 318 9.14 -7.55 -10.65
N ALA A 319 8.32 -6.50 -10.58
CA ALA A 319 7.00 -6.56 -9.97
C ALA A 319 6.05 -7.51 -10.72
N VAL A 320 6.11 -7.57 -12.05
CA VAL A 320 5.37 -8.54 -12.88
C VAL A 320 5.69 -9.96 -12.45
N GLN A 321 6.99 -10.30 -12.41
CA GLN A 321 7.46 -11.64 -12.09
C GLN A 321 7.01 -12.10 -10.70
N ILE A 322 7.26 -11.28 -9.66
CA ILE A 322 7.05 -11.72 -8.27
C ILE A 322 5.58 -11.78 -7.86
N ASN A 323 4.72 -11.03 -8.55
CA ASN A 323 3.28 -10.96 -8.25
C ASN A 323 2.43 -11.77 -9.24
N SER A 324 3.03 -12.34 -10.29
CA SER A 324 2.30 -12.98 -11.39
C SER A 324 1.17 -12.08 -11.94
N LEU A 325 1.51 -10.84 -12.27
CA LEU A 325 0.51 -9.83 -12.67
C LEU A 325 -0.27 -10.28 -13.90
N SER A 326 -1.60 -10.12 -13.84
CA SER A 326 -2.53 -10.51 -14.91
C SER A 326 -2.87 -9.32 -15.83
N GLY A 327 -2.78 -8.11 -15.29
CA GLY A 327 -2.93 -6.87 -16.03
C GLY A 327 -2.60 -5.66 -15.15
N PHE A 328 -2.55 -4.50 -15.79
CA PHE A 328 -2.24 -3.23 -15.16
C PHE A 328 -3.44 -2.29 -15.11
N CYS A 329 -3.45 -1.45 -14.08
CA CYS A 329 -4.14 -0.17 -14.11
C CYS A 329 -3.10 0.95 -14.18
N LEU A 330 -3.04 1.67 -15.31
CA LEU A 330 -2.16 2.82 -15.48
C LEU A 330 -2.80 4.07 -14.90
N THR A 331 -2.14 4.73 -13.94
CA THR A 331 -2.66 5.92 -13.27
C THR A 331 -1.82 7.17 -13.53
N LYS A 332 -2.47 8.33 -13.39
CA LYS A 332 -1.85 9.66 -13.53
C LYS A 332 -1.15 9.87 -14.87
N LEU A 333 -1.76 9.38 -15.96
CA LEU A 333 -1.28 9.63 -17.32
C LEU A 333 -1.30 11.14 -17.63
N ASP A 334 -2.32 11.83 -17.11
CA ASP A 334 -2.55 13.28 -17.19
C ASP A 334 -1.41 14.13 -16.64
N VAL A 335 -0.60 13.59 -15.73
CA VAL A 335 0.55 14.31 -15.19
C VAL A 335 1.66 14.50 -16.22
N LEU A 336 1.70 13.69 -17.28
CA LEU A 336 2.69 13.80 -18.34
C LEU A 336 2.27 14.77 -19.46
N ASP A 337 1.03 15.27 -19.43
CA ASP A 337 0.50 16.22 -20.43
C ASP A 337 1.41 17.45 -20.56
N GLY A 338 1.73 17.85 -21.80
CA GLY A 338 2.53 19.03 -22.11
C GLY A 338 4.05 18.82 -22.10
N LEU A 339 4.55 17.66 -21.67
CA LEU A 339 5.96 17.32 -21.84
C LEU A 339 6.28 17.11 -23.33
N LYS A 340 7.40 17.66 -23.80
CA LYS A 340 7.84 17.50 -25.19
C LYS A 340 8.25 16.06 -25.51
N GLU A 341 8.90 15.41 -24.55
CA GLU A 341 9.40 14.04 -24.64
C GLU A 341 9.14 13.35 -23.30
N VAL A 342 8.87 12.04 -23.37
CA VAL A 342 8.74 11.17 -22.20
C VAL A 342 9.80 10.08 -22.27
N LYS A 343 10.22 9.57 -21.10
CA LYS A 343 11.26 8.55 -21.02
C LYS A 343 10.80 7.34 -20.21
N LEU A 344 11.22 6.15 -20.66
CA LEU A 344 11.03 4.88 -19.97
C LEU A 344 12.40 4.25 -19.71
N CYS A 345 12.71 3.89 -18.47
CA CYS A 345 13.96 3.18 -18.18
C CYS A 345 13.80 1.71 -18.56
N VAL A 346 14.58 1.25 -19.55
CA VAL A 346 14.49 -0.11 -20.12
C VAL A 346 15.67 -1.01 -19.76
N GLY A 347 16.71 -0.43 -19.16
CA GLY A 347 17.88 -1.15 -18.68
C GLY A 347 18.64 -0.32 -17.65
N TYR A 348 19.55 -0.95 -16.94
CA TYR A 348 20.46 -0.32 -16.00
C TYR A 348 21.89 -0.55 -16.45
N ARG A 349 22.70 0.50 -16.43
CA ARG A 349 24.16 0.38 -16.53
C ARG A 349 24.74 0.34 -15.12
N LEU A 350 25.45 -0.74 -14.82
CA LEU A 350 26.16 -0.92 -13.55
C LEU A 350 27.46 -0.12 -13.54
N PRO A 351 28.07 0.13 -12.36
CA PRO A 351 29.35 0.85 -12.25
C PRO A 351 30.51 0.22 -13.04
N ASP A 352 30.45 -1.09 -13.32
CA ASP A 352 31.45 -1.79 -14.14
C ASP A 352 31.17 -1.73 -15.66
N GLY A 353 30.16 -0.95 -16.08
CA GLY A 353 29.76 -0.74 -17.47
C GLY A 353 28.83 -1.82 -18.03
N ARG A 354 28.53 -2.90 -17.30
CA ARG A 354 27.57 -3.91 -17.76
C ARG A 354 26.15 -3.33 -17.83
N GLU A 355 25.42 -3.68 -18.88
CA GLU A 355 24.01 -3.33 -19.03
C GLU A 355 23.13 -4.54 -18.66
N VAL A 356 22.18 -4.33 -17.75
CA VAL A 356 21.29 -5.37 -17.24
C VAL A 356 19.83 -4.94 -17.36
N THR A 357 18.93 -5.91 -17.49
CA THR A 357 17.48 -5.70 -17.60
C THR A 357 16.71 -6.21 -16.38
N THR A 358 17.43 -6.51 -15.30
CA THR A 358 16.91 -7.01 -14.03
C THR A 358 17.41 -6.16 -12.89
N THR A 359 16.55 -5.88 -11.91
CA THR A 359 16.93 -5.15 -10.71
C THR A 359 17.91 -5.96 -9.84
N PRO A 360 18.84 -5.30 -9.13
CA PRO A 360 19.49 -5.88 -7.96
C PRO A 360 18.48 -6.20 -6.84
N MET A 361 18.95 -6.89 -5.80
CA MET A 361 18.13 -7.25 -4.62
C MET A 361 18.34 -6.25 -3.49
N ALA A 362 19.49 -6.28 -2.81
CA ALA A 362 19.76 -5.45 -1.64
C ALA A 362 20.09 -4.00 -2.04
N ALA A 363 19.74 -3.02 -1.21
CA ALA A 363 19.88 -1.59 -1.54
C ALA A 363 21.30 -1.15 -1.89
N ASP A 364 22.33 -1.76 -1.29
CA ASP A 364 23.73 -1.43 -1.55
C ASP A 364 24.13 -1.75 -2.99
N ASP A 365 23.52 -2.77 -3.62
CA ASP A 365 23.78 -3.16 -5.00
C ASP A 365 23.17 -2.18 -6.03
N TRP A 366 22.36 -1.23 -5.58
CA TRP A 366 21.78 -0.19 -6.43
C TRP A 366 22.68 1.04 -6.55
N GLU A 367 23.72 1.15 -5.72
CA GLU A 367 24.60 2.32 -5.72
C GLU A 367 25.36 2.43 -7.04
N GLY A 368 25.33 3.64 -7.64
CA GLY A 368 26.00 3.92 -8.91
C GLY A 368 25.30 3.34 -10.15
N ILE A 369 24.07 2.82 -10.04
CA ILE A 369 23.29 2.43 -11.21
C ILE A 369 22.87 3.68 -12.00
N GLU A 370 23.10 3.64 -13.32
CA GLU A 370 22.61 4.63 -14.26
C GLU A 370 21.45 4.07 -15.10
N PRO A 371 20.29 4.76 -15.17
CA PRO A 371 19.17 4.32 -15.99
C PRO A 371 19.45 4.51 -17.49
N ILE A 372 19.15 3.49 -18.28
CA ILE A 372 19.16 3.51 -19.75
C ILE A 372 17.73 3.76 -20.23
N TYR A 373 17.53 4.87 -20.93
CA TYR A 373 16.20 5.33 -21.34
C TYR A 373 15.89 5.06 -22.81
N GLU A 374 14.64 4.66 -23.08
CA GLU A 374 13.99 4.93 -24.35
C GLU A 374 13.27 6.28 -24.28
N THR A 375 13.55 7.16 -25.23
CA THR A 375 12.88 8.47 -25.36
C THR A 375 11.79 8.37 -26.41
N MET A 376 10.60 8.86 -26.08
CA MET A 376 9.44 8.89 -26.96
C MET A 376 8.88 10.32 -27.04
N PRO A 377 8.19 10.69 -28.13
CA PRO A 377 7.45 11.95 -28.18
C PRO A 377 6.43 12.03 -27.04
N GLY A 378 6.35 13.19 -26.40
CA GLY A 378 5.23 13.49 -25.51
C GLY A 378 4.01 14.00 -26.29
N TRP A 379 3.05 14.58 -25.58
CA TRP A 379 1.80 15.08 -26.16
C TRP A 379 1.41 16.43 -25.56
N SER A 380 0.80 17.28 -26.39
CA SER A 380 0.36 18.62 -26.01
C SER A 380 -1.11 18.69 -25.61
N GLU A 381 -1.93 17.84 -26.21
CA GLU A 381 -3.34 17.67 -25.90
C GLU A 381 -3.50 17.04 -24.52
N THR A 382 -4.60 17.33 -23.84
CA THR A 382 -4.79 16.80 -22.50
C THR A 382 -5.39 15.39 -22.52
N THR A 383 -4.85 14.52 -21.68
CA THR A 383 -5.46 13.24 -21.34
C THR A 383 -6.36 13.35 -20.11
N PHE A 384 -6.30 14.47 -19.37
CA PHE A 384 -7.09 14.69 -18.16
C PHE A 384 -8.59 14.53 -18.41
N GLY A 385 -9.24 13.67 -17.61
CA GLY A 385 -10.68 13.43 -17.66
C GLY A 385 -11.19 12.67 -18.90
N VAL A 386 -10.31 12.22 -19.81
CA VAL A 386 -10.71 11.41 -20.97
C VAL A 386 -11.28 10.07 -20.51
N LYS A 387 -12.47 9.70 -21.02
CA LYS A 387 -13.22 8.48 -20.63
C LYS A 387 -13.38 7.45 -21.74
N GLU A 388 -12.88 7.74 -22.93
CA GLU A 388 -12.90 6.82 -24.07
C GLU A 388 -11.49 6.69 -24.65
N ARG A 389 -11.05 5.46 -24.93
CA ARG A 389 -9.69 5.21 -25.44
C ARG A 389 -9.40 5.93 -26.75
N SER A 390 -10.41 6.07 -27.61
CA SER A 390 -10.35 6.84 -28.86
C SER A 390 -10.10 8.34 -28.67
N GLY A 391 -10.33 8.87 -27.47
CA GLY A 391 -10.07 10.26 -27.12
C GLY A 391 -8.62 10.54 -26.67
N LEU A 392 -7.78 9.51 -26.52
CA LEU A 392 -6.38 9.69 -26.13
C LEU A 392 -5.51 10.10 -27.34
N PRO A 393 -4.53 11.00 -27.16
CA PRO A 393 -3.56 11.34 -28.20
C PRO A 393 -2.75 10.11 -28.62
N GLN A 394 -2.33 10.06 -29.89
CA GLN A 394 -1.57 8.91 -30.41
C GLN A 394 -0.27 8.65 -29.63
N ALA A 395 0.46 9.71 -29.25
CA ALA A 395 1.69 9.55 -28.46
C ALA A 395 1.43 8.96 -27.05
N ALA A 396 0.27 9.25 -26.45
CA ALA A 396 -0.14 8.64 -25.17
C ALA A 396 -0.52 7.16 -25.36
N LEU A 397 -1.20 6.82 -26.45
CA LEU A 397 -1.51 5.44 -26.82
C LEU A 397 -0.22 4.64 -27.10
N ASP A 398 0.75 5.24 -27.79
CA ASP A 398 2.05 4.62 -28.07
C ASP A 398 2.85 4.41 -26.78
N TYR A 399 2.79 5.35 -25.83
CA TYR A 399 3.38 5.21 -24.50
C TYR A 399 2.77 4.04 -23.72
N ILE A 400 1.43 3.92 -23.69
CA ILE A 400 0.73 2.79 -23.08
C ILE A 400 1.15 1.47 -23.74
N LYS A 401 1.10 1.42 -25.06
CA LYS A 401 1.48 0.23 -25.83
C LYS A 401 2.92 -0.17 -25.56
N ARG A 402 3.83 0.80 -25.42
CA ARG A 402 5.23 0.51 -25.13
C ARG A 402 5.44 -0.09 -23.75
N ILE A 403 4.66 0.33 -22.76
CA ILE A 403 4.64 -0.32 -21.44
C ILE A 403 4.21 -1.78 -21.58
N GLU A 404 3.12 -2.06 -22.32
CA GLU A 404 2.64 -3.43 -22.55
C GLU A 404 3.70 -4.29 -23.23
N GLU A 405 4.34 -3.80 -24.30
CA GLU A 405 5.40 -4.51 -25.03
C GLU A 405 6.62 -4.83 -24.16
N LEU A 406 7.05 -3.90 -23.30
CA LEU A 406 8.24 -4.07 -22.48
C LEU A 406 7.99 -4.95 -21.24
N THR A 407 6.74 -5.12 -20.83
CA THR A 407 6.36 -5.84 -19.60
C THR A 407 5.65 -7.17 -19.88
N ASP A 408 5.14 -7.36 -21.10
CA ASP A 408 4.30 -8.50 -21.51
C ASP A 408 3.03 -8.65 -20.66
N VAL A 409 2.47 -7.52 -20.20
CA VAL A 409 1.25 -7.46 -19.39
C VAL A 409 0.33 -6.36 -19.93
N PRO A 410 -0.96 -6.64 -20.16
CA PRO A 410 -1.89 -5.66 -20.75
C PRO A 410 -2.24 -4.55 -19.77
N VAL A 411 -2.51 -3.35 -20.27
CA VAL A 411 -3.14 -2.26 -19.51
C VAL A 411 -4.65 -2.37 -19.65
N ASP A 412 -5.29 -2.98 -18.65
CA ASP A 412 -6.72 -3.25 -18.64
C ASP A 412 -7.55 -2.06 -18.13
N ILE A 413 -6.94 -1.16 -17.35
CA ILE A 413 -7.59 0.03 -16.80
C ILE A 413 -6.67 1.24 -16.97
N ILE A 414 -7.22 2.39 -17.32
CA ILE A 414 -6.48 3.66 -17.41
C ILE A 414 -7.21 4.73 -16.60
N SER A 415 -6.53 5.35 -15.65
CA SER A 415 -7.03 6.48 -14.87
C SER A 415 -6.44 7.78 -15.40
N THR A 416 -7.32 8.72 -15.77
CA THR A 416 -7.02 10.01 -16.39
C THR A 416 -7.27 11.20 -15.47
N GLY A 417 -7.51 10.96 -14.19
CA GLY A 417 -7.67 12.01 -13.19
C GLY A 417 -7.94 11.45 -11.79
N PRO A 418 -8.12 12.30 -10.77
CA PRO A 418 -8.34 11.85 -9.40
C PRO A 418 -9.77 11.37 -9.11
N ASP A 419 -10.78 11.80 -9.86
CA ASP A 419 -12.17 11.42 -9.62
C ASP A 419 -12.42 9.97 -10.07
N ARG A 420 -13.30 9.24 -9.38
CA ARG A 420 -13.68 7.86 -9.72
C ARG A 420 -14.10 7.73 -11.20
N SER A 421 -14.87 8.70 -11.70
CA SER A 421 -15.43 8.68 -13.06
C SER A 421 -14.43 8.98 -14.17
N GLU A 422 -13.23 9.45 -13.83
CA GLU A 422 -12.11 9.73 -14.75
C GLU A 422 -11.26 8.46 -14.92
N THR A 423 -11.92 7.38 -15.34
CA THR A 423 -11.31 6.05 -15.49
C THR A 423 -11.91 5.32 -16.68
N MET A 424 -11.06 4.68 -17.47
CA MET A 424 -11.43 3.78 -18.57
C MET A 424 -11.19 2.34 -18.13
N ILE A 425 -12.25 1.53 -18.07
CA ILE A 425 -12.15 0.08 -17.87
C ILE A 425 -12.20 -0.58 -19.25
N LEU A 426 -11.05 -1.03 -19.75
CA LEU A 426 -10.93 -1.73 -21.04
C LEU A 426 -11.26 -3.21 -20.88
N ARG A 427 -10.85 -3.79 -19.76
CA ARG A 427 -11.21 -5.14 -19.30
C ARG A 427 -11.42 -5.11 -17.80
N ASP A 428 -12.60 -5.52 -17.33
CA ASP A 428 -12.87 -5.64 -15.90
C ASP A 428 -12.19 -6.90 -15.34
N PRO A 429 -11.37 -6.79 -14.27
CA PRO A 429 -10.73 -7.94 -13.63
C PRO A 429 -11.69 -9.05 -13.18
N PHE A 430 -12.95 -8.74 -12.86
CA PHE A 430 -13.95 -9.75 -12.49
C PHE A 430 -14.55 -10.51 -13.69
N ASP A 431 -14.35 -10.00 -14.91
CA ASP A 431 -14.85 -10.62 -16.14
C ASP A 431 -13.78 -11.47 -16.86
N ALA A 432 -12.54 -11.45 -16.39
CA ALA A 432 -11.41 -12.16 -16.97
C ALA A 432 -11.45 -13.70 -16.83
#